data_AF-A0A8W8KR09-F1
#
_entry.id   AF-A0A8W8KR09-F1
#
_cell.length_a   1.000
_cell.length_b   1.000
_cell.length_c   1.000
_cell.angle_alpha   90.00
_cell.angle_beta   90.00
_cell.angle_gamma   90.00
#
_symmetry.space_group_name_H-M   'P 1'
#
loop_
_entity.id
_entity.type
_entity.pdbx_description
1 polymer ?
#
loop_
_entity_poly.entity_id
_entity_poly.type
_entity_poly.pdbx_seq_one_letter_code
_entity_poly.pdbx_strand_id
1 'polypeptide(L)'
;RWPFPPECIPWEVWTVKLDILTLNNESERQICREKLGEMLGERVITIADLMNRHDYVPKMPNQTELDLIFDTSLPDVQPYLFRISHQTTGPSQSSVGTTMRKFIKDTLAL
;
A
#
# COMPACT_ATOMS: atom_id res chain seq x y z
N ARG A 1 10.40 1.14 -28.48
CA ARG A 1 9.39 1.06 -27.40
C ARG A 1 9.50 -0.32 -26.78
N TRP A 2 9.77 -0.42 -25.48
CA TRP A 2 9.85 -1.68 -24.75
C TRP A 2 8.44 -2.30 -24.65
N PRO A 3 8.24 -3.60 -24.96
CA PRO A 3 6.92 -4.21 -25.04
C PRO A 3 6.36 -4.70 -23.69
N PHE A 4 7.14 -4.56 -22.60
CA PHE A 4 6.70 -4.93 -21.28
C PHE A 4 6.19 -3.70 -20.53
N PRO A 5 5.12 -3.84 -19.71
CA PRO A 5 4.76 -2.80 -18.76
C PRO A 5 6.00 -2.48 -17.92
N PRO A 6 6.31 -1.21 -17.64
CA PRO A 6 7.36 -0.89 -16.67
C PRO A 6 7.05 -1.65 -15.37
N GLU A 7 8.00 -2.48 -14.93
CA GLU A 7 7.85 -3.23 -13.68
C GLU A 7 7.82 -2.24 -12.53
N CYS A 8 6.64 -2.05 -11.94
CA CYS A 8 6.47 -1.25 -10.74
C CYS A 8 6.77 -2.13 -9.53
N ILE A 9 8.04 -2.18 -9.13
CA ILE A 9 8.49 -2.94 -7.96
C ILE A 9 8.34 -2.05 -6.72
N PRO A 10 7.45 -2.38 -5.77
CA PRO A 10 7.31 -1.59 -4.56
C PRO A 10 8.55 -1.76 -3.69
N TRP A 11 9.14 -0.65 -3.27
CA TRP A 11 10.24 -0.64 -2.30
C TRP A 11 9.75 -0.62 -0.85
N GLU A 12 8.50 -0.18 -0.64
CA GLU A 12 7.83 -0.14 0.67
C GLU A 12 6.34 -0.47 0.53
N VAL A 13 5.78 -1.17 1.53
CA VAL A 13 4.37 -1.54 1.57
C VAL A 13 3.83 -1.33 2.98
N TRP A 14 2.83 -0.46 3.12
CA TRP A 14 2.10 -0.24 4.36
C TRP A 14 0.73 -0.90 4.32
N THR A 15 0.45 -1.78 5.28
CA THR A 15 -0.85 -2.47 5.39
C THR A 15 -1.60 -2.02 6.63
N VAL A 16 -2.78 -1.42 6.45
CA VAL A 16 -3.70 -1.06 7.54
C VAL A 16 -4.83 -2.08 7.59
N LYS A 17 -4.94 -2.79 8.72
CA LYS A 17 -6.06 -3.71 8.99
C LYS A 17 -7.12 -2.97 9.81
N LEU A 18 -8.38 -3.09 9.40
CA LEU A 18 -9.50 -2.40 10.01
C LEU A 18 -10.52 -3.43 10.48
N ASP A 19 -10.95 -3.31 11.74
CA ASP A 19 -12.06 -4.04 12.32
C ASP A 19 -13.24 -3.08 12.52
N ILE A 20 -14.41 -3.44 11.99
CA ILE A 20 -15.61 -2.62 12.11
C ILE A 20 -16.37 -3.04 13.36
N LEU A 21 -16.55 -2.10 14.29
CA LEU A 21 -17.27 -2.31 15.53
C LEU A 21 -18.68 -1.71 15.45
N THR A 22 -19.68 -2.49 15.82
CA THR A 22 -21.05 -2.01 16.02
C THR A 22 -21.25 -1.67 17.50
N LEU A 23 -21.70 -0.46 17.79
CA LEU A 23 -21.95 0.03 19.15
C LEU A 23 -23.44 0.20 19.39
N ASN A 24 -23.91 -0.11 20.59
CA ASN A 24 -25.35 -0.21 20.87
C ASN A 24 -25.97 1.12 21.31
N ASN A 25 -25.16 2.06 21.81
CA ASN A 25 -25.64 3.33 22.35
C ASN A 25 -24.55 4.43 22.30
N GLU A 26 -24.97 5.67 22.60
CA GLU A 26 -24.09 6.83 22.58
C GLU A 26 -23.04 6.82 23.69
N SER A 27 -23.34 6.23 24.87
CA SER A 27 -22.37 6.14 25.96
C SER A 27 -21.18 5.25 25.57
N GLU A 28 -21.44 4.09 24.96
CA GLU A 28 -20.40 3.21 24.40
C GLU A 28 -19.59 3.92 23.31
N ARG A 29 -20.26 4.73 22.47
CA ARG A 29 -19.58 5.52 21.44
C ARG A 29 -18.59 6.53 22.01
N GLN A 30 -18.94 7.24 23.08
CA GLN A 30 -18.04 8.20 23.71
C GLN A 30 -16.79 7.51 24.28
N ILE A 31 -16.98 6.42 25.02
CA ILE A 31 -15.87 5.61 25.57
C ILE A 31 -15.00 5.04 24.43
N CYS A 32 -15.62 4.53 23.36
CA CYS A 32 -14.91 4.00 22.21
C CYS A 32 -14.09 5.08 21.50
N ARG A 33 -14.60 6.30 21.36
CA ARG A 33 -13.87 7.43 20.75
C ARG A 33 -12.59 7.78 21.52
N GLU A 34 -12.65 7.85 22.83
CA GLU A 34 -11.48 8.16 23.67
C GLU A 34 -10.41 7.07 23.50
N LYS A 35 -10.79 5.81 23.66
CA LYS A 35 -9.88 4.66 23.49
C LYS A 35 -9.30 4.58 22.08
N LEU A 36 -10.11 4.83 21.05
CA LEU A 36 -9.64 4.86 19.67
C LEU A 36 -8.61 5.97 19.45
N GLY A 37 -8.80 7.14 20.07
CA GLY A 37 -7.82 8.22 20.04
C GLY A 37 -6.47 7.80 20.60
N GLU A 38 -6.46 7.17 21.78
CA GLU A 38 -5.24 6.63 22.41
C GLU A 38 -4.57 5.59 21.49
N MET A 39 -5.34 4.61 21.00
CA MET A 39 -4.83 3.57 20.10
C MET A 39 -4.23 4.15 18.82
N LEU A 40 -4.89 5.13 18.19
CA LEU A 40 -4.37 5.79 16.99
C LEU A 40 -3.08 6.55 17.30
N GLY A 41 -3.00 7.21 18.46
CA GLY A 41 -1.78 7.87 18.93
C GLY A 41 -0.59 6.91 18.98
N GLU A 42 -0.76 5.74 19.59
CA GLU A 42 0.26 4.70 19.62
C GLU A 42 0.67 4.22 18.22
N ARG A 43 -0.28 4.09 17.29
CA ARG A 43 0.01 3.70 15.89
C ARG A 43 0.81 4.77 15.16
N VAL A 44 0.51 6.06 15.36
CA VAL A 44 1.27 7.17 14.77
C VAL A 44 2.70 7.18 15.29
N ILE A 45 2.90 7.00 16.59
CA ILE A 45 4.25 6.90 17.18
C ILE A 45 5.00 5.71 16.59
N THR A 46 4.34 4.55 16.47
CA THR A 46 4.93 3.36 15.85
C THR A 46 5.38 3.63 14.41
N ILE A 47 4.56 4.33 13.61
CA ILE A 47 4.93 4.71 12.24
C ILE A 47 6.15 5.64 12.26
N ALA A 48 6.17 6.65 13.12
CA ALA A 48 7.30 7.58 13.23
C ALA A 48 8.61 6.84 13.59
N ASP A 49 8.56 5.88 14.51
CA ASP A 49 9.71 5.06 14.89
C ASP A 49 10.19 4.15 13.73
N LEU A 50 9.27 3.61 12.93
CA LEU A 50 9.60 2.83 11.74
C LEU A 50 10.25 3.70 10.66
N MET A 51 9.71 4.88 10.41
CA MET A 51 10.24 5.84 9.44
C MET A 51 11.64 6.35 9.82
N ASN A 52 11.98 6.35 11.11
CA ASN A 52 13.29 6.79 11.59
C ASN A 52 14.38 5.70 11.47
N ARG A 53 14.04 4.51 10.95
CA ARG A 53 15.03 3.47 10.65
C ARG A 53 15.80 3.82 9.39
N HIS A 54 17.07 3.43 9.35
CA HIS A 54 17.91 3.55 8.16
C HIS A 54 17.60 2.44 7.14
N ASP A 55 16.32 2.29 6.80
CA ASP A 55 15.87 1.36 5.76
C ASP A 55 16.10 1.96 4.36
N TYR A 56 15.97 1.13 3.34
CA TYR A 56 16.19 1.55 1.96
C TYR A 56 15.21 2.66 1.56
N VAL A 57 15.73 3.68 0.87
CA VAL A 57 14.97 4.71 0.19
C VAL A 57 15.50 4.82 -1.24
N PRO A 58 14.65 5.05 -2.26
CA PRO A 58 15.10 5.27 -3.63
C PRO A 58 16.14 6.37 -3.71
N LYS A 59 17.18 6.15 -4.52
CA LYS A 59 18.19 7.18 -4.79
C LYS A 59 17.53 8.36 -5.51
N MET A 60 18.05 9.57 -5.26
CA MET A 60 17.57 10.77 -5.94
C MET A 60 17.81 10.65 -7.46
N PRO A 61 16.76 10.73 -8.29
CA PRO A 61 16.89 10.63 -9.75
C PRO A 61 17.43 11.92 -10.36
N ASN A 62 17.84 11.85 -11.62
CA ASN A 62 18.05 13.04 -12.45
C ASN A 62 16.72 13.55 -13.04
N GLN A 63 16.75 14.70 -13.71
CA GLN A 63 15.54 15.33 -14.27
C GLN A 63 14.78 14.43 -15.25
N THR A 64 15.48 13.59 -16.02
CA THR A 64 14.85 12.71 -17.02
C THR A 64 14.19 11.48 -16.42
N GLU A 65 14.55 11.13 -15.17
CA GLU A 65 14.06 9.96 -14.45
C GLU A 65 13.12 10.34 -13.30
N LEU A 66 12.80 11.63 -13.14
CA LEU A 66 12.01 12.15 -12.03
C LEU A 66 10.64 11.46 -11.91
N ASP A 67 9.97 11.29 -13.05
CA ASP A 67 8.65 10.65 -13.17
C ASP A 67 8.68 9.14 -12.90
N LEU A 68 9.86 8.53 -12.76
CA LEU A 68 10.03 7.11 -12.40
C LEU A 68 10.05 6.89 -10.89
N ILE A 69 10.25 7.95 -10.10
CA ILE A 69 10.41 7.87 -8.64
C ILE A 69 9.33 8.69 -7.93
N PHE A 70 8.94 9.83 -8.48
CA PHE A 70 7.98 10.76 -7.88
C PHE A 70 6.76 11.00 -8.77
N ASP A 71 5.66 11.34 -8.12
CA ASP A 71 4.50 11.92 -8.81
C ASP A 71 4.73 13.43 -9.01
N THR A 72 4.89 13.84 -10.26
CA THR A 72 5.13 15.23 -10.69
C THR A 72 3.85 15.94 -11.13
N SER A 73 2.70 15.29 -11.02
CA SER A 73 1.41 15.86 -11.44
C SER A 73 0.81 16.84 -10.43
N LEU A 74 1.31 16.84 -9.20
CA LEU A 74 0.80 17.66 -8.10
C LEU A 74 1.55 19.00 -8.03
N PRO A 75 0.85 20.14 -7.94
CA PRO A 75 1.48 21.46 -8.01
C PRO A 75 2.25 21.86 -6.73
N ASP A 76 1.83 21.35 -5.57
CA ASP A 76 2.32 21.83 -4.26
C ASP A 76 3.25 20.85 -3.54
N VAL A 77 3.23 19.57 -3.93
CA VAL A 77 3.97 18.49 -3.27
C VAL A 77 4.46 17.48 -4.29
N GLN A 78 5.53 16.76 -3.96
CA GLN A 78 6.13 15.75 -4.83
C GLN A 78 6.32 14.43 -4.06
N PRO A 79 5.24 13.63 -3.88
CA PRO A 79 5.35 12.36 -3.18
C PRO A 79 6.08 11.33 -4.04
N TYR A 80 6.66 10.30 -3.40
CA TYR A 80 7.06 9.09 -4.11
C TYR A 80 5.86 8.50 -4.84
N LEU A 81 6.11 7.81 -5.97
CA LEU A 81 5.06 7.05 -6.65
C LEU A 81 4.43 6.05 -5.68
N PHE A 82 3.10 6.08 -5.57
CA PHE A 82 2.35 5.24 -4.65
C PHE A 82 1.09 4.68 -5.31
N ARG A 83 0.55 3.62 -4.70
CA ARG A 83 -0.74 3.04 -5.06
C ARG A 83 -1.49 2.64 -3.80
N ILE A 84 -2.76 3.01 -3.72
CA ILE A 84 -3.67 2.59 -2.65
C ILE A 84 -4.57 1.47 -3.18
N SER A 85 -4.62 0.36 -2.45
CA SER A 85 -5.51 -0.77 -2.72
C SER A 85 -6.14 -1.25 -1.42
N HIS A 86 -7.36 -1.80 -1.49
CA HIS A 86 -8.04 -2.36 -0.34
C HIS A 86 -8.56 -3.78 -0.65
N GLN A 87 -8.72 -4.57 0.40
CA GLN A 87 -9.37 -5.88 0.34
C GLN A 87 -10.32 -6.02 1.53
N THR A 88 -11.55 -6.43 1.27
CA THR A 88 -12.50 -6.82 2.32
C THR A 88 -12.42 -8.32 2.53
N THR A 89 -12.47 -8.78 3.78
CA THR A 89 -12.56 -10.19 4.18
C THR A 89 -13.94 -10.79 3.87
N GLY A 90 -14.38 -10.72 2.61
CA GLY A 90 -15.45 -11.56 2.05
C GLY A 90 -14.84 -12.83 1.44
N PRO A 91 -15.64 -13.80 0.94
CA PRO A 91 -15.10 -14.98 0.27
C PRO A 91 -14.20 -14.51 -0.89
N SER A 92 -12.90 -14.69 -0.72
CA SER A 92 -11.93 -14.42 -1.77
C SER A 92 -12.19 -15.45 -2.87
N GLN A 93 -12.61 -15.00 -4.05
CA GLN A 93 -12.35 -15.79 -5.24
C GLN A 93 -10.84 -16.01 -5.27
N SER A 94 -10.43 -17.26 -5.20
CA SER A 94 -9.05 -17.71 -5.30
C SER A 94 -8.49 -17.34 -6.68
N SER A 95 -8.10 -16.07 -6.85
CA SER A 95 -7.45 -15.58 -8.06
C SER A 95 -5.92 -15.68 -7.94
N VAL A 96 -5.46 -16.83 -7.45
CA VAL A 96 -4.09 -17.31 -7.59
C VAL A 96 -4.15 -18.69 -8.24
N GLY A 97 -4.67 -18.74 -9.47
CA GLY A 97 -4.79 -19.99 -10.22
C GLY A 97 -4.75 -19.80 -11.74
N THR A 98 -5.14 -18.63 -12.24
CA THR A 98 -5.30 -18.42 -13.69
C THR A 98 -4.00 -17.95 -14.37
N THR A 99 -3.11 -17.28 -13.66
CA THR A 99 -1.89 -16.71 -14.26
C THR A 99 -0.80 -17.77 -14.53
N MET A 100 -0.60 -18.76 -13.65
CA MET A 100 0.40 -19.82 -13.91
C MET A 100 0.01 -20.80 -15.01
N ARG A 101 -1.30 -21.00 -15.27
CA ARG A 101 -1.76 -21.96 -16.29
C ARG A 101 -1.48 -21.48 -17.72
N LYS A 102 -1.34 -20.16 -17.94
CA LYS A 102 -1.02 -19.59 -19.25
C LYS A 102 0.48 -19.70 -19.57
N PHE A 103 1.36 -19.50 -18.58
CA PHE A 103 2.82 -19.57 -18.80
C PHE A 103 3.34 -20.99 -19.06
N ILE A 104 2.73 -22.02 -18.48
CA ILE A 104 3.19 -23.42 -18.69
C ILE A 104 2.76 -23.93 -20.08
N LYS A 105 1.59 -23.50 -20.58
CA LYS A 105 1.08 -23.97 -21.88
C LYS A 105 1.86 -23.41 -23.06
N ASP A 106 2.39 -22.20 -22.95
CA ASP A 106 3.13 -21.54 -24.04
C ASP A 106 4.63 -21.91 -24.07
N THR A 107 5.16 -22.53 -23.00
CA THR A 107 6.57 -22.98 -22.96
C THR A 107 6.77 -24.41 -23.51
N LEU A 108 5.70 -25.21 -23.60
CA LEU A 108 5.74 -26.60 -24.11
C LEU A 108 5.22 -26.72 -25.56
N ALA A 109 4.98 -25.59 -26.23
CA ALA A 109 4.51 -25.53 -27.61
C ALA A 109 5.59 -24.97 -28.58
N LEU A 110 6.88 -25.12 -28.22
CA LEU A 110 8.02 -24.97 -29.12
C LEU A 110 8.62 -26.33 -29.46
#